data_AF-A0A8J6S5K0-F1
#
_entry.id   AF-A0A8J6S5K0-F1
#
_cell.length_a   1.000
_cell.length_b   1.000
_cell.length_c   1.000
_cell.angle_alpha   90.00
_cell.angle_beta   90.00
_cell.angle_gamma   90.00
#
_symmetry.space_group_name_H-M   'P 1'
#
loop_
_entity.id
_entity.type
_entity.pdbx_description
1 polymer ?
#
loop_
_entity_poly.entity_id
_entity_poly.type
_entity_poly.pdbx_seq_one_letter_code
_entity_poly.pdbx_strand_id
1 'polypeptide(L)'
;MSRWQISAFSYGILGILIFVFLSFILSKKLELNAILPVLFAILFVGVLFFWLWILIDCITKEPNDRSNKLAWLIVILFTNGIGALIYYFVRRPQRIKELGR
;
A
#
# COMPACT_ATOMS: atom_id res chain seq x y z
N MET A 1 -16.83 1.55 4.23
CA MET A 1 -15.49 0.98 4.49
C MET A 1 -15.73 -0.45 4.97
N SER A 2 -15.37 -1.46 4.17
CA SER A 2 -15.72 -2.86 4.50
C SER A 2 -14.91 -3.35 5.70
N ARG A 3 -15.46 -4.27 6.51
CA ARG A 3 -14.81 -4.82 7.74
C ARG A 3 -13.41 -5.38 7.49
N TRP A 4 -13.14 -5.82 6.26
CA TRP A 4 -11.85 -6.29 5.77
C TRP A 4 -10.79 -5.19 5.59
N GLN A 5 -11.19 -3.95 5.36
CA GLN A 5 -10.25 -2.83 5.27
C GLN A 5 -9.67 -2.44 6.64
N ILE A 6 -10.44 -2.62 7.72
CA ILE A 6 -10.01 -2.29 9.08
C ILE A 6 -9.01 -3.34 9.59
N SER A 7 -9.24 -4.62 9.28
CA SER A 7 -8.29 -5.68 9.64
C SER A 7 -6.99 -5.57 8.84
N ALA A 8 -7.05 -5.26 7.53
CA ALA A 8 -5.86 -5.00 6.73
C ALA A 8 -5.00 -3.86 7.31
N PHE A 9 -5.62 -2.78 7.79
CA PHE A 9 -4.94 -1.68 8.49
C PHE A 9 -4.22 -2.16 9.76
N SER A 10 -4.86 -3.04 10.53
CA SER A 10 -4.27 -3.63 11.74
C SER A 10 -2.99 -4.42 11.43
N TYR A 11 -3.00 -5.25 10.38
CA TYR A 11 -1.82 -6.02 9.96
C TYR A 11 -0.68 -5.13 9.43
N GLY A 12 -1.00 -4.00 8.82
CA GLY A 12 0.00 -3.00 8.40
C GLY A 12 0.74 -2.38 9.57
N ILE A 13 -0.01 -1.97 10.60
CA ILE A 13 0.56 -1.39 11.82
C ILE A 13 1.44 -2.41 12.54
N LEU A 14 0.96 -3.65 12.68
CA LEU A 14 1.73 -4.76 13.25
C LEU A 14 3.02 -5.05 12.46
N GLY A 15 2.94 -5.04 11.12
CA GLY A 15 4.11 -5.22 10.25
C GLY A 15 5.14 -4.11 10.39
N ILE A 16 4.71 -2.85 10.48
CA ILE A 16 5.59 -1.70 10.73
C ILE A 16 6.28 -1.84 12.09
N LEU A 17 5.54 -2.20 13.15
CA LEU A 17 6.10 -2.39 14.49
C LEU A 17 7.16 -3.51 14.52
N ILE A 18 6.87 -4.65 13.89
CA ILE A 18 7.81 -5.78 13.79
C ILE A 18 9.06 -5.37 13.01
N PHE A 19 8.91 -4.65 11.90
CA PHE A 19 10.04 -4.24 11.07
C PHE A 19 10.92 -3.18 11.74
N VAL A 20 10.32 -2.25 12.48
CA VAL A 20 11.03 -1.27 13.31
C VAL A 20 11.83 -1.98 14.39
N PHE A 21 11.23 -2.97 15.07
CA PHE A 21 11.91 -3.77 16.09
C PHE A 21 13.08 -4.55 15.50
N LEU A 22 12.89 -5.17 14.33
CA LEU A 22 13.93 -5.95 13.64
C LEU A 22 15.06 -5.05 13.11
N SER A 23 14.73 -3.85 12.61
CA SER A 23 15.72 -2.84 12.20
C SER A 23 16.54 -2.31 13.38
N PHE A 24 15.93 -2.20 14.57
CA PHE A 24 16.64 -1.82 15.79
C PHE A 24 17.64 -2.91 16.21
N ILE A 25 17.23 -4.18 16.17
CA ILE A 25 18.12 -5.33 16.43
C ILE A 25 19.29 -5.36 15.45
N LEU A 26 19.03 -5.14 14.15
CA LEU A 26 20.07 -5.12 13.13
C LEU A 26 21.04 -3.95 13.30
N SER A 27 20.52 -2.76 13.65
CA SER A 27 21.33 -1.56 13.90
C SER A 27 22.30 -1.75 15.06
N LYS A 28 21.88 -2.46 16.13
CA LYS A 28 22.76 -2.83 17.24
C LYS A 28 23.90 -3.77 16.82
N LYS A 29 23.72 -4.55 15.76
CA LYS A 29 24.68 -5.54 15.27
C LYS A 29 25.70 -4.96 14.28
N LEU A 30 25.41 -3.78 13.70
CA LEU A 30 26.18 -3.19 12.59
C LEU A 30 26.99 -1.94 13.00
N GLU A 31 26.99 -1.57 14.29
CA GLU A 31 27.64 -0.36 14.84
C GLU A 31 27.30 0.97 14.11
N LEU A 32 26.26 0.96 13.28
CA LEU A 32 25.78 2.13 12.54
C LEU A 32 24.96 3.04 13.47
N ASN A 33 25.00 4.36 13.22
CA ASN A 33 24.06 5.29 13.83
C ASN A 33 22.62 4.86 13.49
N ALA A 34 21.90 4.33 14.49
CA ALA A 34 20.63 3.63 14.32
C ALA A 34 19.50 4.48 13.71
N ILE A 35 19.68 5.79 13.59
CA ILE A 35 18.67 6.75 13.15
C ILE A 35 18.40 6.64 11.63
N LEU A 36 19.45 6.56 10.82
CA LEU A 36 19.33 6.54 9.36
C LEU A 36 18.61 5.27 8.83
N PRO A 37 19.03 4.04 9.20
CA PRO A 37 18.41 2.83 8.66
C PRO A 37 16.96 2.66 9.12
N VAL A 38 16.62 3.09 10.34
CA VAL A 38 15.25 3.02 10.88
C VAL A 38 14.31 3.96 10.11
N LEU A 39 14.77 5.16 9.75
CA LEU A 39 13.97 6.12 8.94
C LEU A 39 13.66 5.58 7.55
N PHE A 40 14.67 5.05 6.84
CA PHE A 40 14.47 4.43 5.53
C PHE A 40 13.57 3.20 5.61
N ALA A 41 13.73 2.40 6.67
CA ALA A 41 12.92 1.23 6.92
C ALA A 41 11.43 1.55 7.06
N ILE A 42 11.09 2.55 7.89
CA ILE A 42 9.70 2.99 8.10
C ILE A 42 9.08 3.50 6.80
N LEU A 43 9.81 4.35 6.07
CA LEU A 43 9.34 4.89 4.79
C LEU A 43 9.07 3.77 3.77
N PHE A 44 9.97 2.80 3.66
CA PHE A 44 9.83 1.72 2.68
C PHE A 44 8.62 0.83 2.97
N VAL A 45 8.43 0.43 4.23
CA VAL A 45 7.27 -0.40 4.62
C VAL A 45 5.96 0.37 4.51
N GLY A 46 5.96 1.66 4.85
CA GLY A 46 4.77 2.51 4.68
C GLY A 46 4.33 2.60 3.21
N VAL A 47 5.27 2.80 2.29
CA VAL A 47 4.99 2.85 0.85
C VAL A 47 4.50 1.50 0.33
N LEU A 48 5.13 0.39 0.74
CA LEU A 48 4.69 -0.95 0.35
C LEU A 48 3.28 -1.26 0.86
N PHE A 49 2.98 -0.91 2.11
CA PHE A 49 1.67 -1.13 2.70
C PHE A 49 0.60 -0.31 1.98
N PHE A 50 0.87 0.97 1.70
CA PHE A 50 -0.02 1.83 0.93
C PHE A 50 -0.27 1.26 -0.47
N TRP A 51 0.78 0.79 -1.15
CA TRP A 51 0.68 0.17 -2.47
C TRP A 51 -0.19 -1.09 -2.46
N LEU A 52 0.07 -2.02 -1.52
CA LEU A 52 -0.72 -3.25 -1.34
C LEU A 52 -2.19 -2.94 -1.04
N TRP A 53 -2.45 -1.95 -0.21
CA TRP A 53 -3.81 -1.54 0.13
C TRP A 53 -4.58 -1.05 -1.11
N ILE A 54 -3.95 -0.23 -1.95
CA ILE A 54 -4.56 0.24 -3.20
C ILE A 54 -4.75 -0.90 -4.21
N LEU A 55 -3.83 -1.86 -4.26
CA LEU A 55 -3.97 -3.06 -5.09
C LEU A 55 -5.21 -3.87 -4.69
N ILE A 56 -5.41 -4.09 -3.38
CA ILE A 56 -6.59 -4.78 -2.84
C ILE A 56 -7.86 -3.98 -3.14
N ASP A 57 -7.83 -2.66 -3.00
CA ASP A 57 -8.95 -1.76 -3.32
C ASP A 57 -9.36 -1.90 -4.78
N CYS A 58 -8.38 -1.91 -5.69
CA CYS A 58 -8.58 -2.13 -7.13
C CYS A 58 -9.16 -3.52 -7.44
N ILE A 59 -8.70 -4.57 -6.76
CA ILE A 59 -9.22 -5.93 -7.01
C ILE A 59 -10.65 -6.10 -6.45
N THR A 60 -11.00 -5.44 -5.35
CA THR A 60 -12.30 -5.67 -4.68
C THR A 60 -13.39 -4.70 -5.11
N LYS A 61 -13.08 -3.46 -5.49
CA LYS A 61 -14.08 -2.42 -5.78
C LYS A 61 -14.30 -2.14 -7.26
N GLU A 62 -13.37 -2.54 -8.12
CA GLU A 62 -13.53 -2.36 -9.56
C GLU A 62 -14.58 -3.35 -10.11
N PRO A 63 -15.58 -2.89 -10.89
CA PRO A 63 -16.61 -3.75 -11.46
C PRO A 63 -16.03 -4.87 -12.34
N ASN A 64 -16.84 -5.89 -12.61
CA ASN A 64 -16.49 -7.07 -13.44
C ASN A 64 -16.18 -6.76 -14.92
N ASP A 65 -15.96 -5.49 -15.26
CA ASP A 65 -15.45 -5.07 -16.54
C ASP A 65 -13.98 -5.48 -16.62
N ARG A 66 -13.77 -6.74 -17.01
CA ARG A 66 -12.53 -7.50 -16.86
C ARG A 66 -11.33 -6.78 -17.47
N SER A 67 -11.55 -6.03 -18.54
CA SER A 67 -10.54 -5.24 -19.23
C SER A 67 -10.03 -4.06 -18.38
N ASN A 68 -10.94 -3.24 -17.86
CA ASN A 68 -10.59 -2.03 -17.09
C ASN A 68 -9.94 -2.38 -15.75
N LYS A 69 -10.43 -3.44 -15.10
CA LYS A 69 -9.85 -3.93 -13.84
C LYS A 69 -8.42 -4.44 -14.01
N LEU A 70 -8.16 -5.22 -15.07
CA LEU A 70 -6.83 -5.77 -15.33
C LEU A 70 -5.84 -4.65 -15.74
N ALA A 71 -6.28 -3.68 -16.54
CA ALA A 71 -5.45 -2.55 -16.95
C ALA A 71 -4.97 -1.74 -15.74
N TRP A 72 -5.88 -1.36 -14.82
CA TRP A 72 -5.49 -0.65 -13.61
C TRP A 72 -4.64 -1.48 -12.67
N LEU A 73 -4.92 -2.78 -12.54
CA LEU A 73 -4.09 -3.69 -11.76
C LEU A 73 -2.64 -3.71 -12.30
N ILE A 74 -2.46 -3.86 -13.60
CA ILE A 74 -1.14 -3.90 -14.25
C ILE A 74 -0.41 -2.55 -14.07
N VAL A 75 -1.11 -1.42 -14.24
CA VAL A 75 -0.53 -0.09 -14.02
C VAL A 75 -0.02 0.03 -12.59
N ILE A 76 -0.87 -0.26 -11.58
CA ILE A 76 -0.47 -0.20 -10.16
C ILE A 76 0.69 -1.17 -9.87
N LEU A 77 0.67 -2.36 -10.48
CA LEU A 77 1.71 -3.36 -10.30
C LEU A 77 3.08 -2.89 -10.84
N PHE A 78 3.11 -2.34 -12.05
CA PHE A 78 4.35 -1.89 -12.70
C PHE A 78 4.88 -0.56 -12.15
N THR A 79 3.99 0.37 -11.80
CA THR A 79 4.38 1.70 -11.31
C THR A 79 4.45 1.80 -9.78
N ASN A 80 4.23 0.68 -9.07
CA ASN A 80 4.33 0.57 -7.62
C ASN A 80 3.60 1.73 -6.90
N GLY A 81 4.27 2.42 -5.97
CA GLY A 81 3.69 3.52 -5.19
C GLY A 81 3.11 4.65 -6.05
N ILE A 82 3.70 4.93 -7.22
CA ILE A 82 3.21 5.98 -8.14
C ILE A 82 1.88 5.55 -8.77
N GLY A 83 1.75 4.29 -9.17
CA GLY A 83 0.50 3.75 -9.71
C GLY A 83 -0.63 3.75 -8.69
N ALA A 84 -0.31 3.44 -7.44
CA ALA A 84 -1.26 3.51 -6.34
C ALA A 84 -1.81 4.93 -6.12
N LEU A 85 -0.93 5.94 -6.19
CA LEU A 85 -1.30 7.35 -6.13
C LEU A 85 -2.23 7.77 -7.29
N ILE A 86 -1.87 7.40 -8.52
CA ILE A 86 -2.67 7.73 -9.71
C ILE A 86 -4.05 7.07 -9.64
N TYR A 87 -4.13 5.80 -9.25
CA TYR A 87 -5.41 5.11 -9.06
C TYR A 87 -6.27 5.80 -8.00
N TYR A 88 -5.67 6.19 -6.87
CA TYR A 88 -6.37 6.86 -5.78
C TYR A 88 -6.96 8.22 -6.20
N PHE A 89 -6.20 9.04 -6.94
CA PHE A 89 -6.65 10.38 -7.32
C PHE A 89 -7.50 10.42 -8.60
N VAL A 90 -7.23 9.56 -9.58
CA VAL A 90 -7.90 9.61 -10.89
C VAL A 90 -9.03 8.60 -10.97
N ARG A 91 -8.77 7.33 -10.61
CA ARG A 91 -9.74 6.26 -10.86
C ARG A 91 -10.87 6.22 -9.84
N ARG A 92 -10.59 6.45 -8.55
CA ARG A 92 -11.64 6.53 -7.52
C ARG A 92 -12.77 7.52 -7.87
N PRO A 93 -12.51 8.80 -8.20
CA PRO A 93 -13.59 9.74 -8.52
C PRO A 93 -14.29 9.40 -9.85
N GLN A 94 -13.57 8.82 -10.82
CA GLN A 94 -14.19 8.32 -12.05
C GLN A 94 -15.21 7.21 -11.76
N ARG A 95 -14.88 6.26 -10.86
CA ARG A 95 -15.82 5.21 -10.46
C ARG A 95 -17.09 5.77 -9.81
N ILE A 96 -16.96 6.82 -8.99
CA ILE A 96 -18.11 7.49 -8.36
C ILE A 96 -18.98 8.19 -9.43
N LYS A 97 -18.37 8.79 -10.45
CA LYS A 97 -19.10 9.41 -11.58
C LYS A 97 -19.77 8.38 -12.49
N GLU A 98 -19.11 7.27 -12.80
CA GLU A 98 -19.61 6.23 -13.71
C GLU A 98 -20.70 5.36 -13.07
N LEU A 99 -20.59 5.07 -11.77
CA LEU A 99 -21.44 4.09 -11.09
C LEU A 99 -22.32 4.68 -9.98
N GLY A 100 -22.17 5.97 -9.67
CA GLY A 100 -22.95 6.67 -8.64
C GLY A 100 -22.65 6.26 -7.19
N ARG A 101 -21.50 5.60 -6.92
CA ARG A 101 -21.11 5.06 -5.61
C ARG A 101 -19.60 5.01 -5.36
#